data_AF-A0A957UN17-F1
#
_entry.id   AF-A0A957UN17-F1
#
_cell.length_a   1.000
_cell.length_b   1.000
_cell.length_c   1.000
_cell.angle_alpha   90.00
_cell.angle_beta   90.00
_cell.angle_gamma   90.00
#
_symmetry.space_group_name_H-M   'P 1'
#
loop_
_entity.id
_entity.type
_entity.pdbx_description
1 polymer ?
#
loop_
_entity_poly.entity_id
_entity_poly.type
_entity_poly.pdbx_seq_one_letter_code
_entity_poly.pdbx_strand_id
1 'polypeptide(L)'
;MADNVNIRNMRMNKIHMHKVGLRNYAKVWMALWLAGIFSIFMGGGGTAWANVDAPTHVQSYRTVNFQVNYRDAANPGACNPNDGDFQPWSAEAQAAMNHVVDILDDLINSVPPIAIDACFQAVDPNGGTLAFAGENGNLTQAEVAALPVANRTYPMALANAITGVDQNGADVEVVATANSAVVWDFCTVGCTVAADRTDFVSTMVHEVLHGLGFSMSFDQSQDDPSLGIYADPPAVIDDYVIQAAGGAKLLDMPNNSAALLNAMQQGSETIAYNGPNTLAINNGNTPFIFSPTTFQQGSSMSHWDDDSPTNLGRMMNSATDTGPSARVVDAITLMVLKDIGWSVNDAADFGDGALAAYGSAQHINSPSFVGHMKLGQSFSTEAAPAAADASDDGITRPATWTAGPNGGQITANVVSNQAGVTGCLSGWIDWNRDGDFGDADEQIAAMRAAPVGNVQVQFNIPANADNGAAYNGRIRLIPDWDGDGACNDQVALTPSGGVLGGEVEDYQWMLSGGSVINPPVMKQMLFLPLV
;
A
#
# COMPACT_ATOMS: atom_id res chain seq x y z
N MET A 1 44.61 -3.73 70.85
CA MET A 1 43.61 -4.79 70.72
C MET A 1 43.69 -5.20 69.25
N ALA A 2 44.45 -6.24 68.85
CA ALA A 2 44.37 -7.66 69.27
C ALA A 2 42.98 -8.21 68.89
N ASP A 3 42.79 -9.21 68.02
CA ASP A 3 43.72 -10.20 67.38
C ASP A 3 43.31 -10.46 65.89
N ASN A 4 44.14 -10.91 64.92
CA ASN A 4 44.80 -12.24 64.76
C ASN A 4 43.75 -13.40 64.86
N VAL A 5 43.62 -14.44 64.00
CA VAL A 5 44.56 -15.27 63.20
C VAL A 5 43.75 -16.23 62.26
N ASN A 6 44.24 -17.03 61.28
CA ASN A 6 45.27 -16.89 60.22
C ASN A 6 45.41 -18.19 59.33
N ILE A 7 44.70 -18.31 58.17
CA ILE A 7 45.00 -19.22 57.00
C ILE A 7 44.75 -20.76 57.15
N ARG A 8 44.18 -21.40 56.10
CA ARG A 8 44.65 -22.62 55.33
C ARG A 8 43.48 -23.50 54.84
N ASN A 9 43.22 -23.76 53.54
CA ASN A 9 44.03 -24.31 52.42
C ASN A 9 43.92 -25.85 52.27
N MET A 10 43.86 -26.33 51.01
CA MET A 10 44.02 -27.72 50.49
C MET A 10 42.85 -28.74 50.41
N ARG A 11 42.44 -29.00 49.15
CA ARG A 11 42.67 -30.24 48.35
C ARG A 11 41.44 -31.00 47.79
N MET A 12 41.61 -31.42 46.53
CA MET A 12 40.74 -32.28 45.75
C MET A 12 40.72 -33.73 46.27
N ASN A 13 39.68 -34.49 45.91
CA ASN A 13 39.88 -35.85 45.37
C ASN A 13 38.71 -36.27 44.46
N LYS A 14 39.03 -36.82 43.28
CA LYS A 14 38.10 -37.64 42.46
C LYS A 14 37.91 -39.01 43.11
N ILE A 15 36.85 -39.75 42.77
CA ILE A 15 36.93 -41.15 42.23
C ILE A 15 35.53 -41.78 41.94
N HIS A 16 35.39 -42.27 40.70
CA HIS A 16 34.63 -43.41 40.15
C HIS A 16 33.11 -43.62 40.32
N MET A 17 32.44 -43.52 39.15
CA MET A 17 31.49 -44.47 38.54
C MET A 17 31.11 -45.77 39.26
N HIS A 18 29.82 -46.15 39.13
CA HIS A 18 29.47 -47.50 38.65
C HIS A 18 28.18 -47.54 37.79
N LYS A 19 28.13 -48.52 36.86
CA LYS A 19 27.05 -48.78 35.89
C LYS A 19 26.03 -49.81 36.41
N VAL A 20 24.76 -49.69 35.99
CA VAL A 20 23.86 -50.76 35.49
C VAL A 20 22.91 -50.04 34.50
N GLY A 21 22.60 -50.44 33.25
CA GLY A 21 22.07 -51.73 32.75
C GLY A 21 20.54 -51.76 32.98
N LEU A 22 19.62 -52.06 32.05
CA LEU A 22 19.58 -52.83 30.78
C LEU A 22 18.50 -52.20 29.83
N ARG A 23 18.60 -52.31 28.48
CA ARG A 23 17.82 -53.20 27.56
C ARG A 23 16.31 -53.39 27.86
N ASN A 24 15.36 -53.49 26.93
CA ASN A 24 15.28 -53.41 25.45
C ASN A 24 13.77 -53.43 25.03
N TYR A 25 13.49 -53.29 23.72
CA TYR A 25 12.20 -53.51 23.02
C TYR A 25 11.13 -52.40 23.16
N ALA A 26 10.19 -52.15 22.21
CA ALA A 26 10.17 -52.06 20.73
C ALA A 26 8.72 -52.24 20.22
N LYS A 27 8.29 -51.42 19.23
CA LYS A 27 7.05 -51.49 18.41
C LYS A 27 5.72 -51.07 19.07
N VAL A 28 4.68 -50.58 18.37
CA VAL A 28 4.43 -49.74 17.14
C VAL A 28 2.95 -49.26 17.26
N TRP A 29 2.53 -48.24 16.48
CA TRP A 29 1.16 -47.70 16.27
C TRP A 29 0.73 -46.62 17.28
N MET A 30 0.06 -45.50 16.97
CA MET A 30 -0.37 -44.73 15.77
C MET A 30 -1.80 -44.23 16.04
N ALA A 31 -2.11 -42.99 15.61
CA ALA A 31 -3.46 -42.36 15.61
C ALA A 31 -4.07 -42.08 17.01
N LEU A 32 -5.01 -41.13 17.21
CA LEU A 32 -5.31 -39.80 16.64
C LEU A 32 -6.54 -39.26 17.46
N TRP A 33 -6.80 -37.94 17.45
CA TRP A 33 -8.06 -37.27 17.83
C TRP A 33 -8.44 -37.03 19.32
N LEU A 34 -8.20 -35.76 19.73
CA LEU A 34 -9.19 -34.71 20.09
C LEU A 34 -9.83 -34.57 21.50
N ALA A 35 -9.79 -33.30 21.95
CA ALA A 35 -10.67 -32.55 22.85
C ALA A 35 -10.87 -32.96 24.34
N GLY A 36 -10.60 -32.00 25.24
CA GLY A 36 -11.65 -31.59 26.20
C GLY A 36 -11.25 -31.21 27.63
N ILE A 37 -10.96 -29.92 27.88
CA ILE A 37 -11.40 -29.08 29.03
C ILE A 37 -11.62 -29.76 30.43
N PHE A 38 -10.83 -29.40 31.47
CA PHE A 38 -11.29 -28.69 32.70
C PHE A 38 -10.18 -28.48 33.79
N SER A 39 -9.83 -27.20 33.98
CA SER A 39 -9.60 -26.41 35.22
C SER A 39 -9.25 -27.02 36.61
N ILE A 40 -8.31 -26.31 37.30
CA ILE A 40 -8.39 -25.84 38.73
C ILE A 40 -8.16 -26.87 39.89
N PHE A 41 -7.42 -26.64 41.01
CA PHE A 41 -6.58 -25.54 41.57
C PHE A 41 -5.50 -26.11 42.55
N MET A 42 -4.62 -25.22 43.07
CA MET A 42 -3.63 -25.34 44.18
C MET A 42 -2.29 -26.01 43.83
N GLY A 43 -1.12 -25.44 44.18
CA GLY A 43 -0.82 -24.15 44.79
C GLY A 43 0.57 -24.15 45.46
N GLY A 44 1.41 -23.14 45.22
CA GLY A 44 2.76 -23.02 45.81
C GLY A 44 3.72 -22.26 44.90
N GLY A 45 4.02 -21.01 45.23
CA GLY A 45 4.70 -20.08 44.32
C GLY A 45 6.22 -20.23 44.24
N GLY A 46 6.78 -19.78 43.11
CA GLY A 46 8.22 -19.69 42.86
C GLY A 46 8.52 -19.05 41.51
N THR A 47 8.64 -17.72 41.49
CA THR A 47 9.16 -16.87 40.39
C THR A 47 8.60 -17.14 38.98
N ALA A 48 7.62 -16.34 38.57
CA ALA A 48 7.19 -16.26 37.18
C ALA A 48 8.31 -15.61 36.32
N TRP A 49 8.88 -16.40 35.40
CA TRP A 49 9.34 -15.88 34.12
C TRP A 49 8.16 -16.07 33.17
N ALA A 50 7.28 -15.07 33.10
CA ALA A 50 6.11 -15.08 32.23
C ALA A 50 6.27 -13.98 31.19
N ASN A 51 6.13 -14.37 29.93
CA ASN A 51 5.87 -13.53 28.78
C ASN A 51 6.85 -12.37 28.57
N VAL A 52 7.97 -12.68 27.90
CA VAL A 52 8.21 -11.92 26.67
C VAL A 52 7.13 -12.40 25.72
N ASP A 53 6.21 -11.55 25.28
CA ASP A 53 5.19 -11.98 24.34
C ASP A 53 5.90 -12.41 23.05
N ALA A 54 5.71 -13.68 22.68
CA ALA A 54 6.23 -14.17 21.41
C ALA A 54 5.55 -13.41 20.29
N PRO A 55 6.27 -12.95 19.24
CA PRO A 55 5.68 -12.18 18.16
C PRO A 55 4.45 -12.90 17.62
N THR A 56 3.31 -12.21 17.68
CA THR A 56 2.02 -12.75 17.27
C THR A 56 2.02 -12.88 15.76
N HIS A 57 2.19 -14.12 15.28
CA HIS A 57 2.13 -14.41 13.85
C HIS A 57 0.84 -13.88 13.24
N VAL A 58 1.01 -12.93 12.31
CA VAL A 58 -0.03 -12.27 11.52
C VAL A 58 -0.74 -13.30 10.63
N GLN A 59 -2.00 -13.06 10.25
CA GLN A 59 -2.73 -13.88 9.28
C GLN A 59 -2.38 -13.56 7.81
N SER A 60 -1.10 -13.30 7.51
CA SER A 60 -0.64 -13.25 6.11
C SER A 60 -0.83 -14.62 5.46
N TYR A 61 -1.53 -14.63 4.34
CA TYR A 61 -1.72 -15.83 3.52
C TYR A 61 -0.53 -16.12 2.59
N ARG A 62 0.49 -15.24 2.53
CA ARG A 62 1.56 -15.38 1.54
C ARG A 62 2.89 -14.67 1.90
N THR A 63 3.72 -15.39 2.66
CA THR A 63 5.12 -15.02 3.01
C THR A 63 5.21 -13.79 3.91
N VAL A 64 5.78 -13.93 5.11
CA VAL A 64 5.99 -12.78 6.01
C VAL A 64 7.04 -11.82 5.44
N ASN A 65 6.62 -10.81 4.67
CA ASN A 65 7.50 -9.69 4.31
C ASN A 65 7.71 -8.75 5.49
N PHE A 66 6.86 -8.82 6.53
CA PHE A 66 6.92 -7.97 7.72
C PHE A 66 6.96 -8.76 9.03
N GLN A 67 7.65 -8.19 10.02
CA GLN A 67 7.62 -8.61 11.42
C GLN A 67 7.40 -7.39 12.32
N VAL A 68 6.28 -7.32 13.05
CA VAL A 68 6.00 -6.24 14.00
C VAL A 68 6.44 -6.62 15.41
N ASN A 69 7.30 -5.80 16.01
CA ASN A 69 7.68 -5.88 17.41
C ASN A 69 6.93 -4.79 18.20
N TYR A 70 5.91 -5.18 18.98
CA TYR A 70 5.21 -4.26 19.86
C TYR A 70 6.10 -3.89 21.05
N ARG A 71 6.48 -2.61 21.16
CA ARG A 71 7.40 -2.11 22.19
C ARG A 71 6.70 -1.51 23.39
N ASP A 72 7.36 -1.59 24.54
CA ASP A 72 6.89 -1.07 25.82
C ASP A 72 8.04 -0.44 26.64
N ALA A 73 7.73 0.16 27.79
CA ALA A 73 8.73 0.79 28.66
C ALA A 73 9.80 -0.17 29.23
N ALA A 74 9.56 -1.48 29.24
CA ALA A 74 10.51 -2.48 29.73
C ALA A 74 11.42 -3.00 28.61
N ASN A 75 10.92 -3.03 27.37
CA ASN A 75 11.59 -3.48 26.16
C ASN A 75 11.37 -2.44 25.04
N PRO A 76 11.98 -1.24 25.12
CA PRO A 76 11.68 -0.14 24.18
C PRO A 76 12.19 -0.40 22.76
N GLY A 77 13.20 -1.28 22.58
CA GLY A 77 13.81 -1.49 21.27
C GLY A 77 14.47 -0.21 20.75
N ALA A 78 14.14 0.16 19.51
CA ALA A 78 14.54 1.42 18.89
C ALA A 78 13.56 2.59 19.15
N CYS A 79 12.41 2.36 19.79
CA CYS A 79 11.50 3.43 20.22
C CYS A 79 12.19 4.36 21.23
N ASN A 80 12.07 5.68 21.05
CA ASN A 80 12.73 6.63 21.93
C ASN A 80 12.04 6.69 23.30
N PRO A 81 12.69 6.26 24.41
CA PRO A 81 12.05 6.22 25.72
C PRO A 81 11.89 7.59 26.37
N ASN A 82 12.32 8.68 25.70
CA ASN A 82 12.27 10.04 26.21
C ASN A 82 11.13 10.89 25.61
N ASP A 83 10.50 10.46 24.50
CA ASP A 83 9.52 11.30 23.79
C ASP A 83 8.15 11.35 24.49
N GLY A 84 7.85 10.37 25.34
CA GLY A 84 6.74 10.43 26.28
C GLY A 84 6.47 9.10 26.99
N ASP A 85 5.34 9.03 27.69
CA ASP A 85 4.95 7.85 28.46
C ASP A 85 4.44 6.73 27.54
N PHE A 86 5.16 5.60 27.49
CA PHE A 86 4.73 4.40 26.78
C PHE A 86 3.39 3.91 27.31
N GLN A 87 2.41 3.81 26.42
CA GLN A 87 1.14 3.16 26.73
C GLN A 87 1.18 1.71 26.26
N PRO A 88 0.60 0.77 27.03
CA PRO A 88 0.51 -0.62 26.59
C PRO A 88 -0.42 -0.73 25.37
N TRP A 89 0.03 -1.44 24.35
CA TRP A 89 -0.77 -1.75 23.17
C TRP A 89 -2.02 -2.58 23.55
N SER A 90 -3.22 -2.09 23.20
CA SER A 90 -4.45 -2.88 23.36
C SER A 90 -4.54 -4.00 22.31
N ALA A 91 -5.42 -4.98 22.52
CA ALA A 91 -5.61 -6.07 21.56
C ALA A 91 -6.16 -5.54 20.21
N GLU A 92 -6.99 -4.51 20.25
CA GLU A 92 -7.54 -3.82 19.09
C GLU A 92 -6.45 -3.04 18.33
N ALA A 93 -5.57 -2.33 19.06
CA ALA A 93 -4.45 -1.61 18.44
C ALA A 93 -3.43 -2.56 17.78
N GLN A 94 -3.12 -3.70 18.39
CA GLN A 94 -2.30 -4.74 17.76
C GLN A 94 -3.00 -5.36 16.55
N ALA A 95 -4.31 -5.58 16.60
CA ALA A 95 -5.07 -6.09 15.45
C ALA A 95 -5.06 -5.09 14.28
N ALA A 96 -5.16 -3.79 14.56
CA ALA A 96 -5.07 -2.74 13.55
C ALA A 96 -3.66 -2.60 12.96
N MET A 97 -2.60 -2.63 13.77
CA MET A 97 -1.22 -2.57 13.27
C MET A 97 -0.81 -3.85 12.52
N ASN A 98 -1.35 -5.02 12.89
CA ASN A 98 -1.22 -6.23 12.08
C ASN A 98 -1.91 -6.08 10.71
N HIS A 99 -3.09 -5.44 10.67
CA HIS A 99 -3.80 -5.18 9.41
C HIS A 99 -3.08 -4.18 8.51
N VAL A 100 -2.40 -3.17 9.09
CA VAL A 100 -1.50 -2.25 8.36
C VAL A 100 -0.42 -3.01 7.61
N VAL A 101 0.25 -3.98 8.26
CA VAL A 101 1.27 -4.78 7.57
C VAL A 101 0.64 -5.80 6.61
N ASP A 102 -0.55 -6.34 6.86
CA ASP A 102 -1.27 -7.18 5.88
C ASP A 102 -1.50 -6.41 4.56
N ILE A 103 -1.93 -5.13 4.63
CA ILE A 103 -2.13 -4.27 3.45
C ILE A 103 -0.82 -4.09 2.67
N LEU A 104 0.32 -3.97 3.35
CA LEU A 104 1.62 -3.75 2.72
C LEU A 104 2.29 -5.05 2.23
N ASP A 105 2.05 -6.18 2.91
CA ASP A 105 2.55 -7.52 2.59
C ASP A 105 2.10 -7.99 1.20
N ASP A 106 0.91 -7.56 0.78
CA ASP A 106 0.40 -7.78 -0.56
C ASP A 106 1.11 -6.96 -1.64
N LEU A 107 1.76 -5.84 -1.30
CA LEU A 107 2.26 -4.87 -2.28
C LEU A 107 3.72 -5.04 -2.64
N ILE A 108 4.55 -5.49 -1.70
CA ILE A 108 6.00 -5.62 -1.87
C ILE A 108 6.48 -7.03 -1.56
N ASN A 109 7.63 -7.40 -2.13
CA ASN A 109 8.32 -8.64 -1.81
C ASN A 109 9.66 -8.32 -1.15
N SER A 110 9.88 -8.84 0.06
CA SER A 110 11.12 -8.69 0.82
C SER A 110 11.63 -10.02 1.36
N VAL A 111 12.91 -10.29 1.12
CA VAL A 111 13.69 -11.32 1.82
C VAL A 111 15.04 -10.68 2.17
N PRO A 112 15.41 -10.53 3.45
CA PRO A 112 14.69 -10.93 4.67
C PRO A 112 13.35 -10.19 4.89
N PRO A 113 12.51 -10.64 5.84
CA PRO A 113 11.39 -9.85 6.34
C PRO A 113 11.86 -8.51 6.92
N ILE A 114 11.02 -7.50 6.79
CA ILE A 114 11.19 -6.14 7.31
C ILE A 114 10.70 -6.11 8.76
N ALA A 115 11.61 -5.93 9.70
CA ALA A 115 11.31 -5.74 11.10
C ALA A 115 10.89 -4.28 11.37
N ILE A 116 9.75 -4.12 12.04
CA ILE A 116 9.20 -2.84 12.49
C ILE A 116 9.18 -2.83 14.02
N ASP A 117 9.76 -1.81 14.64
CA ASP A 117 9.48 -1.49 16.04
C ASP A 117 8.26 -0.57 16.11
N ALA A 118 7.16 -1.09 16.67
CA ALA A 118 5.90 -0.37 16.82
C ALA A 118 5.80 0.24 18.22
N CYS A 119 5.84 1.57 18.27
CA CYS A 119 5.83 2.39 19.47
C CYS A 119 4.44 3.00 19.69
N PHE A 120 3.90 2.91 20.90
CA PHE A 120 2.68 3.62 21.29
C PHE A 120 2.98 4.52 22.48
N GLN A 121 3.26 5.79 22.20
CA GLN A 121 3.81 6.76 23.15
C GLN A 121 3.16 8.11 22.92
N ALA A 122 2.95 8.89 23.98
CA ALA A 122 2.56 10.28 23.79
C ALA A 122 3.72 11.02 23.14
N VAL A 123 3.51 11.64 21.98
CA VAL A 123 4.52 12.46 21.29
C VAL A 123 3.96 13.86 21.05
N ASP A 124 4.85 14.84 20.92
CA ASP A 124 4.51 16.25 20.67
C ASP A 124 3.29 16.77 21.48
N PRO A 125 3.36 16.84 22.83
CA PRO A 125 2.18 17.10 23.67
C PRO A 125 1.52 18.48 23.52
N ASN A 126 2.04 19.33 22.62
CA ASN A 126 1.53 20.68 22.34
C ASN A 126 1.29 20.94 20.84
N GLY A 127 1.52 19.95 19.97
CA GLY A 127 1.37 20.08 18.52
C GLY A 127 0.40 19.06 17.93
N GLY A 128 0.42 18.94 16.59
CA GLY A 128 -0.59 18.23 15.80
C GLY A 128 -0.16 16.84 15.32
N THR A 129 1.03 16.36 15.72
CA THR A 129 1.63 15.13 15.20
C THR A 129 0.78 13.89 15.54
N LEU A 130 0.19 13.27 14.51
CA LEU A 130 -0.65 12.07 14.67
C LEU A 130 0.19 10.82 14.91
N ALA A 131 1.19 10.62 14.06
CA ALA A 131 2.18 9.56 14.15
C ALA A 131 3.47 10.04 13.47
N PHE A 132 4.49 9.20 13.45
CA PHE A 132 5.62 9.30 12.53
C PHE A 132 6.25 7.92 12.34
N ALA A 133 6.77 7.61 11.16
CA ALA A 133 7.76 6.55 10.98
C ALA A 133 8.87 6.93 10.02
N GLY A 134 9.96 6.16 10.06
CA GLY A 134 11.11 6.36 9.18
C GLY A 134 12.02 5.13 9.17
N GLU A 135 12.98 5.15 8.25
CA GLU A 135 13.97 4.10 8.11
C GLU A 135 14.99 4.15 9.24
N ASN A 136 15.25 3.00 9.88
CA ASN A 136 16.24 2.87 10.93
C ASN A 136 17.61 2.55 10.33
N GLY A 137 18.15 3.51 9.60
CA GLY A 137 19.45 3.43 8.94
C GLY A 137 19.37 3.37 7.42
N ASN A 138 20.50 3.70 6.81
CA ASN A 138 20.66 3.82 5.37
C ASN A 138 21.98 3.19 4.94
N LEU A 139 22.04 2.65 3.72
CA LEU A 139 23.25 2.09 3.12
C LEU A 139 23.54 2.69 1.74
N THR A 140 24.82 2.71 1.37
CA THR A 140 25.29 3.16 0.05
C THR A 140 25.95 2.03 -0.75
N GLN A 141 26.04 2.17 -2.07
CA GLN A 141 26.76 1.22 -2.92
C GLN A 141 28.25 1.06 -2.52
N ALA A 142 28.84 2.05 -1.87
CA ALA A 142 30.22 1.98 -1.37
C ALA A 142 30.39 0.98 -0.22
N GLU A 143 29.32 0.76 0.56
CA GLU A 143 29.26 -0.24 1.63
C GLU A 143 28.76 -1.59 1.09
N VAL A 144 27.73 -1.57 0.25
CA VAL A 144 27.13 -2.78 -0.35
C VAL A 144 27.07 -2.67 -1.87
N ALA A 145 28.07 -3.24 -2.54
CA ALA A 145 28.27 -3.14 -4.00
C ALA A 145 27.16 -3.77 -4.88
N ALA A 146 26.16 -4.43 -4.28
CA ALA A 146 24.99 -4.94 -4.99
C ALA A 146 23.87 -3.88 -5.16
N LEU A 147 23.92 -2.76 -4.42
CA LEU A 147 22.95 -1.68 -4.56
C LEU A 147 23.10 -1.02 -5.95
N PRO A 148 22.02 -0.71 -6.71
CA PRO A 148 22.15 -0.45 -8.15
C PRO A 148 22.81 0.88 -8.52
N VAL A 149 22.57 1.95 -7.75
CA VAL A 149 23.01 3.32 -8.09
C VAL A 149 24.15 3.77 -7.18
N ALA A 150 25.23 4.23 -7.80
CA ALA A 150 26.38 4.79 -7.09
C ALA A 150 26.04 6.16 -6.46
N ASN A 151 26.66 6.48 -5.32
CA ASN A 151 26.46 7.76 -4.61
C ASN A 151 24.99 8.06 -4.29
N ARG A 152 24.25 7.03 -3.85
CA ARG A 152 22.91 7.14 -3.28
C ARG A 152 22.82 6.42 -1.95
N THR A 153 21.98 6.93 -1.06
CA THR A 153 21.50 6.21 0.12
C THR A 153 20.23 5.43 -0.21
N TYR A 154 20.12 4.26 0.41
CA TYR A 154 19.00 3.35 0.35
C TYR A 154 18.53 3.05 1.78
N PRO A 155 17.23 3.21 2.08
CA PRO A 155 16.63 2.77 3.34
C PRO A 155 16.99 1.32 3.65
N MET A 156 17.23 1.00 4.93
CA MET A 156 17.72 -0.33 5.33
C MET A 156 16.81 -1.47 4.83
N ALA A 157 15.48 -1.29 4.90
CA ALA A 157 14.49 -2.23 4.36
C ALA A 157 14.73 -2.52 2.87
N LEU A 158 14.86 -1.47 2.05
CA LEU A 158 15.08 -1.57 0.61
C LEU A 158 16.46 -2.17 0.30
N ALA A 159 17.50 -1.80 1.06
CA ALA A 159 18.84 -2.35 0.88
C ALA A 159 18.89 -3.86 1.21
N ASN A 160 18.21 -4.29 2.27
CA ASN A 160 18.06 -5.69 2.63
C ASN A 160 17.31 -6.47 1.54
N ALA A 161 16.17 -5.94 1.05
CA ALA A 161 15.38 -6.56 -0.01
C ALA A 161 16.12 -6.68 -1.34
N ILE A 162 16.84 -5.65 -1.78
CA ILE A 162 17.67 -5.68 -3.01
C ILE A 162 18.77 -6.73 -2.91
N THR A 163 19.39 -6.87 -1.74
CA THR A 163 20.57 -7.72 -1.54
C THR A 163 20.21 -9.18 -1.23
N GLY A 164 18.96 -9.45 -0.83
CA GLY A 164 18.52 -10.76 -0.35
C GLY A 164 19.06 -11.13 1.03
N VAL A 165 19.62 -10.16 1.76
CA VAL A 165 20.43 -10.36 2.96
C VAL A 165 20.21 -9.23 3.95
N ASP A 166 20.00 -9.59 5.20
CA ASP A 166 20.01 -8.70 6.37
C ASP A 166 21.41 -8.09 6.58
N GLN A 167 21.54 -6.77 6.43
CA GLN A 167 22.80 -6.04 6.56
C GLN A 167 23.05 -5.45 7.97
N ASN A 168 21.99 -5.30 8.78
CA ASN A 168 21.98 -4.63 10.10
C ASN A 168 21.78 -5.60 11.28
N GLY A 169 21.35 -6.84 11.02
CA GLY A 169 21.49 -8.00 11.90
C GLY A 169 20.39 -8.16 12.96
N ALA A 170 20.47 -7.36 14.02
CA ALA A 170 19.52 -7.43 15.15
C ALA A 170 18.77 -6.12 15.38
N ASP A 171 19.21 -5.05 14.72
CA ASP A 171 18.51 -3.77 14.67
C ASP A 171 17.33 -3.91 13.68
N VAL A 172 16.25 -3.17 13.89
CA VAL A 172 15.09 -3.17 12.97
C VAL A 172 15.31 -2.29 11.75
N GLU A 173 14.52 -2.46 10.69
CA GLU A 173 14.60 -1.62 9.50
C GLU A 173 13.70 -0.38 9.57
N VAL A 174 12.59 -0.43 10.33
CA VAL A 174 11.63 0.67 10.47
C VAL A 174 11.28 0.89 11.94
N VAL A 175 11.16 2.14 12.35
CA VAL A 175 10.55 2.52 13.65
C VAL A 175 9.30 3.33 13.36
N ALA A 176 8.16 2.91 13.92
CA ALA A 176 6.87 3.52 13.67
C ALA A 176 6.18 3.86 15.00
N THR A 177 5.89 5.15 15.22
CA THR A 177 5.36 5.68 16.48
C THR A 177 3.99 6.28 16.28
N ALA A 178 2.97 5.65 16.85
CA ALA A 178 1.62 6.20 16.95
C ALA A 178 1.49 7.05 18.23
N ASN A 179 0.96 8.27 18.10
CA ASN A 179 0.80 9.16 19.24
C ASN A 179 -0.31 8.64 20.17
N SER A 180 0.04 8.25 21.40
CA SER A 180 -0.94 7.75 22.37
C SER A 180 -1.84 8.85 22.97
N ALA A 181 -1.61 10.12 22.64
CA ALA A 181 -2.49 11.23 22.97
C ALA A 181 -3.65 11.40 21.97
N VAL A 182 -3.55 10.81 20.77
CA VAL A 182 -4.56 10.89 19.72
C VAL A 182 -5.74 9.97 20.03
N VAL A 183 -6.93 10.40 19.61
CA VAL A 183 -8.20 9.74 19.89
C VAL A 183 -8.53 8.79 18.72
N TRP A 184 -7.81 7.68 18.65
CA TRP A 184 -7.88 6.69 17.57
C TRP A 184 -9.22 5.95 17.46
N ASP A 185 -9.50 5.50 16.23
CA ASP A 185 -10.34 4.35 15.91
C ASP A 185 -9.46 3.21 15.35
N PHE A 186 -9.70 1.98 15.79
CA PHE A 186 -8.94 0.78 15.41
C PHE A 186 -9.72 -0.14 14.46
N CYS A 187 -10.76 0.39 13.79
CA CYS A 187 -11.53 -0.36 12.81
C CYS A 187 -10.64 -0.91 11.67
N THR A 188 -10.66 -2.23 11.46
CA THR A 188 -9.96 -2.90 10.35
C THR A 188 -10.91 -3.19 9.19
N VAL A 189 -11.78 -4.20 9.32
CA VAL A 189 -12.65 -4.70 8.25
C VAL A 189 -14.09 -4.85 8.75
N GLY A 190 -15.06 -4.43 7.92
CA GLY A 190 -16.49 -4.63 8.19
C GLY A 190 -17.05 -3.77 9.33
N CYS A 191 -16.39 -2.65 9.60
CA CYS A 191 -16.76 -1.60 10.55
C CYS A 191 -16.56 -0.24 9.87
N THR A 192 -16.98 0.83 10.52
CA THR A 192 -16.82 2.21 10.02
C THR A 192 -16.06 3.01 11.06
N VAL A 193 -15.05 3.78 10.64
CA VAL A 193 -14.35 4.74 11.51
C VAL A 193 -15.32 5.81 11.97
N ALA A 194 -15.39 6.07 13.27
CA ALA A 194 -16.26 7.13 13.79
C ALA A 194 -15.77 8.52 13.34
N ALA A 195 -16.70 9.37 12.87
CA ALA A 195 -16.38 10.68 12.30
C ALA A 195 -15.68 11.67 13.27
N ASP A 196 -15.66 11.38 14.58
CA ASP A 196 -14.95 12.13 15.62
C ASP A 196 -13.62 11.48 16.06
N ARG A 197 -13.09 10.53 15.28
CA ARG A 197 -11.88 9.75 15.57
C ARG A 197 -10.91 9.76 14.39
N THR A 198 -9.62 9.63 14.69
CA THR A 198 -8.59 9.46 13.65
C THR A 198 -8.49 7.98 13.24
N ASP A 199 -8.45 7.72 11.95
CA ASP A 199 -8.23 6.38 11.41
C ASP A 199 -6.80 5.89 11.64
N PHE A 200 -6.63 4.93 12.55
CA PHE A 200 -5.32 4.35 12.86
C PHE A 200 -4.74 3.54 11.68
N VAL A 201 -5.58 2.84 10.91
CA VAL A 201 -5.10 1.98 9.82
C VAL A 201 -4.59 2.84 8.68
N SER A 202 -5.36 3.84 8.25
CA SER A 202 -4.94 4.80 7.22
C SER A 202 -3.63 5.49 7.63
N THR A 203 -3.59 6.08 8.83
CA THR A 203 -2.40 6.81 9.30
C THR A 203 -1.17 5.90 9.38
N MET A 204 -1.28 4.68 9.92
CA MET A 204 -0.10 3.82 10.06
C MET A 204 0.35 3.16 8.75
N VAL A 205 -0.53 2.98 7.74
CA VAL A 205 -0.10 2.61 6.38
C VAL A 205 0.74 3.75 5.78
N HIS A 206 0.26 4.99 5.88
CA HIS A 206 0.99 6.19 5.46
C HIS A 206 2.38 6.27 6.13
N GLU A 207 2.46 6.14 7.45
CA GLU A 207 3.74 6.20 8.16
C GLU A 207 4.71 5.10 7.69
N VAL A 208 4.27 3.83 7.64
CA VAL A 208 5.17 2.74 7.26
C VAL A 208 5.67 2.91 5.82
N LEU A 209 4.93 3.56 4.91
CA LEU A 209 5.41 3.91 3.57
C LEU A 209 6.60 4.87 3.57
N HIS A 210 6.69 5.82 4.53
CA HIS A 210 7.90 6.62 4.72
C HIS A 210 9.11 5.72 5.08
N GLY A 211 8.93 4.81 6.05
CA GLY A 211 9.97 3.84 6.44
C GLY A 211 10.38 2.86 5.34
N LEU A 212 9.51 2.62 4.35
CA LEU A 212 9.81 1.84 3.14
C LEU A 212 10.54 2.65 2.05
N GLY A 213 10.70 3.96 2.23
CA GLY A 213 11.46 4.82 1.34
C GLY A 213 10.64 5.82 0.52
N PHE A 214 9.37 6.07 0.84
CA PHE A 214 8.67 7.29 0.42
C PHE A 214 9.17 8.47 1.27
N SER A 215 10.47 8.80 1.13
CA SER A 215 11.16 9.76 1.99
C SER A 215 12.22 10.48 1.17
N MET A 216 11.84 11.61 0.57
CA MET A 216 12.75 12.49 -0.16
C MET A 216 13.66 13.20 0.83
N SER A 217 14.96 13.31 0.53
CA SER A 217 15.92 13.87 1.51
C SER A 217 15.98 15.40 1.55
N PHE A 218 15.14 16.06 0.75
CA PHE A 218 15.09 17.51 0.59
C PHE A 218 14.44 18.20 1.81
N ASP A 219 15.16 19.12 2.45
CA ASP A 219 14.71 19.79 3.68
C ASP A 219 15.10 21.28 3.75
N GLN A 220 14.52 22.03 4.68
CA GLN A 220 15.00 23.35 5.10
C GLN A 220 16.14 23.18 6.13
N SER A 221 17.23 23.95 5.99
CA SER A 221 18.33 23.86 6.95
C SER A 221 17.93 24.42 8.32
N GLN A 222 18.08 23.62 9.37
CA GLN A 222 17.85 24.03 10.75
C GLN A 222 18.93 25.02 11.25
N ASP A 223 20.14 24.96 10.69
CA ASP A 223 21.26 25.87 11.02
C ASP A 223 21.10 27.25 10.36
N ASP A 224 20.59 27.30 9.13
CA ASP A 224 20.27 28.53 8.40
C ASP A 224 18.96 28.35 7.60
N PRO A 225 17.80 28.74 8.17
CA PRO A 225 16.49 28.59 7.52
C PRO A 225 16.30 29.38 6.21
N SER A 226 17.31 30.14 5.74
CA SER A 226 17.32 30.71 4.38
C SER A 226 17.85 29.76 3.30
N LEU A 227 18.32 28.58 3.69
CA LEU A 227 18.94 27.57 2.82
C LEU A 227 18.13 26.28 2.78
N GLY A 228 18.09 25.65 1.60
CA GLY A 228 17.54 24.32 1.39
C GLY A 228 18.68 23.33 1.29
N ILE A 229 18.46 22.11 1.78
CA ILE A 229 19.43 21.03 1.84
C ILE A 229 18.86 19.74 1.24
N TYR A 230 19.75 18.79 0.94
CA TYR A 230 19.45 17.38 0.74
C TYR A 230 20.57 16.52 1.34
N ALA A 231 20.33 15.22 1.54
CA ALA A 231 21.34 14.30 2.08
C ALA A 231 22.58 14.20 1.16
N ASP A 232 23.76 13.99 1.73
CA ASP A 232 24.99 13.75 0.97
C ASP A 232 25.64 12.42 1.42
N PRO A 233 25.53 11.33 0.65
CA PRO A 233 24.90 11.24 -0.68
C PRO A 233 23.35 11.35 -0.65
N PRO A 234 22.71 11.79 -1.74
CA PRO A 234 21.24 11.89 -1.82
C PRO A 234 20.53 10.55 -1.70
N ALA A 235 19.25 10.56 -1.31
CA ALA A 235 18.41 9.37 -1.33
C ALA A 235 18.13 8.93 -2.78
N VAL A 236 17.99 7.62 -3.01
CA VAL A 236 17.68 7.07 -4.35
C VAL A 236 16.37 7.64 -4.93
N ILE A 237 15.40 8.03 -4.10
CA ILE A 237 14.14 8.67 -4.53
C ILE A 237 14.35 10.07 -5.13
N ASP A 238 15.37 10.80 -4.67
CA ASP A 238 15.64 12.19 -5.08
C ASP A 238 16.03 12.29 -6.56
N ASP A 239 16.49 11.20 -7.18
CA ASP A 239 16.82 11.14 -8.60
C ASP A 239 15.63 11.43 -9.52
N TYR A 240 14.40 11.35 -9.02
CA TYR A 240 13.19 11.55 -9.79
C TYR A 240 12.50 12.89 -9.50
N VAL A 241 13.00 13.68 -8.56
CA VAL A 241 12.36 14.94 -8.12
C VAL A 241 12.79 16.09 -9.04
N ILE A 242 11.82 16.72 -9.72
CA ILE A 242 12.03 17.78 -10.71
C ILE A 242 11.18 19.03 -10.43
N GLN A 243 11.62 20.19 -10.94
CA GLN A 243 10.80 21.43 -10.95
C GLN A 243 9.73 21.35 -12.06
N ALA A 244 8.48 21.13 -11.69
CA ALA A 244 7.32 20.95 -12.56
C ALA A 244 7.49 19.86 -13.64
N ALA A 245 6.42 19.55 -14.38
CA ALA A 245 6.46 18.53 -15.43
C ALA A 245 7.49 18.90 -16.54
N GLY A 246 8.57 18.13 -16.64
CA GLY A 246 9.61 18.30 -17.66
C GLY A 246 10.71 19.33 -17.35
N GLY A 247 10.79 19.89 -16.14
CA GLY A 247 11.90 20.76 -15.74
C GLY A 247 13.15 20.03 -15.24
N ALA A 248 14.10 20.80 -14.68
CA ALA A 248 15.38 20.28 -14.20
C ALA A 248 15.25 19.56 -12.85
N LYS A 249 16.14 18.59 -12.58
CA LYS A 249 16.19 17.89 -11.29
C LYS A 249 16.55 18.84 -10.16
N LEU A 250 16.00 18.62 -8.98
CA LEU A 250 16.43 19.38 -7.79
C LEU A 250 17.86 19.04 -7.37
N LEU A 251 18.33 17.82 -7.65
CA LEU A 251 19.72 17.42 -7.45
C LEU A 251 20.73 18.16 -8.36
N ASP A 252 20.28 18.81 -9.45
CA ASP A 252 21.13 19.69 -10.25
C ASP A 252 21.35 21.06 -9.59
N MET A 253 20.59 21.37 -8.53
CA MET A 253 20.76 22.59 -7.74
C MET A 253 21.85 22.41 -6.66
N PRO A 254 22.59 23.48 -6.30
CA PRO A 254 23.56 23.41 -5.22
C PRO A 254 22.89 23.06 -3.88
N ASN A 255 23.39 22.02 -3.22
CA ASN A 255 23.04 21.71 -1.83
C ASN A 255 23.39 22.90 -0.90
N ASN A 256 22.70 23.00 0.23
CA ASN A 256 22.84 24.07 1.22
C ASN A 256 22.76 25.48 0.59
N SER A 257 21.69 25.75 -0.16
CA SER A 257 21.54 27.00 -0.92
C SER A 257 20.13 27.60 -0.86
N ALA A 258 20.07 28.92 -0.91
CA ALA A 258 18.81 29.64 -1.06
C ALA A 258 18.12 29.36 -2.41
N ALA A 259 18.86 28.97 -3.45
CA ALA A 259 18.27 28.60 -4.74
C ALA A 259 17.41 27.34 -4.62
N LEU A 260 17.90 26.34 -3.88
CA LEU A 260 17.17 25.12 -3.57
C LEU A 260 15.94 25.40 -2.69
N LEU A 261 16.08 26.18 -1.60
CA LEU A 261 14.93 26.54 -0.76
C LEU A 261 13.82 27.24 -1.55
N ASN A 262 14.18 28.22 -2.37
CA ASN A 262 13.21 28.93 -3.20
C ASN A 262 12.48 27.96 -4.15
N ALA A 263 13.16 26.99 -4.75
CA ALA A 263 12.54 26.02 -5.66
C ALA A 263 11.48 25.16 -4.96
N MET A 264 11.72 24.76 -3.71
CA MET A 264 10.82 23.91 -2.90
C MET A 264 9.64 24.67 -2.27
N GLN A 265 9.55 25.99 -2.48
CA GLN A 265 8.57 26.88 -1.84
C GLN A 265 7.76 27.71 -2.86
N GLN A 266 7.55 27.22 -4.09
CA GLN A 266 6.81 27.98 -5.11
C GLN A 266 5.28 27.75 -5.09
N GLY A 267 4.78 26.79 -4.30
CA GLY A 267 3.36 26.44 -4.19
C GLY A 267 2.99 25.17 -4.96
N SER A 268 1.70 24.87 -5.00
CA SER A 268 1.17 23.67 -5.67
C SER A 268 1.57 23.56 -7.14
N GLU A 269 1.77 22.33 -7.60
CA GLU A 269 2.14 21.94 -8.96
C GLU A 269 3.54 22.39 -9.43
N THR A 270 4.40 22.85 -8.51
CA THR A 270 5.73 23.38 -8.84
C THR A 270 6.89 22.39 -8.68
N ILE A 271 6.73 21.34 -7.85
CA ILE A 271 7.65 20.20 -7.76
C ILE A 271 6.89 18.93 -8.17
N ALA A 272 7.55 18.04 -8.92
CA ALA A 272 6.92 16.85 -9.48
C ALA A 272 7.83 15.61 -9.42
N TYR A 273 7.22 14.43 -9.40
CA TYR A 273 7.91 13.13 -9.38
C TYR A 273 7.93 12.48 -10.77
N ASN A 274 9.12 12.33 -11.34
CA ASN A 274 9.36 11.90 -12.71
C ASN A 274 9.96 10.48 -12.79
N GLY A 275 9.51 9.59 -11.91
CA GLY A 275 9.86 8.17 -11.95
C GLY A 275 9.21 7.46 -13.16
N PRO A 276 9.95 6.61 -13.90
CA PRO A 276 9.44 6.03 -15.14
C PRO A 276 8.25 5.08 -14.95
N ASN A 277 8.18 4.32 -13.85
CA ASN A 277 7.01 3.49 -13.55
C ASN A 277 5.83 4.36 -13.08
N THR A 278 6.07 5.36 -12.24
CA THR A 278 5.03 6.30 -11.78
C THR A 278 4.44 7.12 -12.92
N LEU A 279 5.24 7.55 -13.89
CA LEU A 279 4.72 8.16 -15.12
C LEU A 279 3.91 7.16 -15.94
N ALA A 280 4.40 5.94 -16.15
CA ALA A 280 3.73 4.94 -16.98
C ALA A 280 2.33 4.59 -16.46
N ILE A 281 2.19 4.36 -15.14
CA ILE A 281 0.90 4.04 -14.52
C ILE A 281 -0.07 5.23 -14.54
N ASN A 282 0.45 6.47 -14.55
CA ASN A 282 -0.32 7.71 -14.56
C ASN A 282 -0.60 8.27 -15.98
N ASN A 283 -0.65 7.41 -17.01
CA ASN A 283 -0.82 7.80 -18.42
C ASN A 283 0.24 8.79 -18.97
N GLY A 284 1.44 8.80 -18.40
CA GLY A 284 2.50 9.75 -18.74
C GLY A 284 2.38 11.11 -18.03
N ASN A 285 1.38 11.33 -17.18
CA ASN A 285 1.25 12.55 -16.39
C ASN A 285 2.19 12.51 -15.17
N THR A 286 2.87 13.62 -14.89
CA THR A 286 3.77 13.74 -13.74
C THR A 286 2.96 14.13 -12.49
N PRO A 287 2.89 13.30 -11.43
CA PRO A 287 2.25 13.71 -10.17
C PRO A 287 3.12 14.72 -9.42
N PHE A 288 2.46 15.59 -8.66
CA PHE A 288 3.10 16.70 -7.95
C PHE A 288 3.42 16.37 -6.49
N ILE A 289 4.51 16.96 -5.97
CA ILE A 289 5.00 16.79 -4.60
C ILE A 289 4.65 18.05 -3.80
N PHE A 290 4.18 17.87 -2.57
CA PHE A 290 3.77 18.96 -1.67
C PHE A 290 4.92 19.96 -1.43
N SER A 291 4.77 21.16 -1.99
CA SER A 291 5.80 22.21 -2.04
C SER A 291 5.20 23.60 -1.75
N PRO A 292 4.56 23.78 -0.56
CA PRO A 292 3.81 24.98 -0.21
C PRO A 292 4.66 26.26 -0.22
N THR A 293 4.01 27.42 -0.36
CA THR A 293 4.66 28.75 -0.42
C THR A 293 5.45 29.16 0.85
N THR A 294 5.48 28.31 1.86
CA THR A 294 6.35 28.37 3.02
C THR A 294 6.63 26.94 3.41
N PHE A 295 7.90 26.54 3.47
CA PHE A 295 8.28 25.16 3.79
C PHE A 295 7.80 24.78 5.19
N GLN A 296 7.23 23.58 5.31
CA GLN A 296 6.67 23.02 6.52
C GLN A 296 7.52 21.81 6.90
N GLN A 297 8.26 21.92 8.01
CA GLN A 297 9.13 20.87 8.51
C GLN A 297 8.37 19.56 8.68
N GLY A 298 8.86 18.47 8.08
CA GLY A 298 8.22 17.15 8.12
C GLY A 298 7.10 16.93 7.09
N SER A 299 6.56 17.98 6.47
CA SER A 299 5.49 17.84 5.46
C SER A 299 5.94 18.17 4.04
N SER A 300 6.65 19.28 3.85
CA SER A 300 7.14 19.69 2.54
C SER A 300 8.14 18.67 1.98
N MET A 301 8.07 18.41 0.68
CA MET A 301 8.88 17.44 -0.06
C MET A 301 8.62 15.95 0.25
N SER A 302 7.93 15.61 1.33
CA SER A 302 7.67 14.21 1.76
C SER A 302 6.32 13.63 1.32
N HIS A 303 5.46 14.41 0.65
CA HIS A 303 4.05 14.05 0.39
C HIS A 303 3.62 14.33 -1.05
N TRP A 304 2.50 13.73 -1.47
CA TRP A 304 1.75 14.20 -2.64
C TRP A 304 1.14 15.58 -2.40
N ASP A 305 1.01 16.34 -3.48
CA ASP A 305 0.51 17.72 -3.42
C ASP A 305 -0.99 17.82 -3.08
N ASP A 306 -1.28 18.11 -1.80
CA ASP A 306 -2.63 18.28 -1.23
C ASP A 306 -3.46 19.39 -1.89
N ASP A 307 -2.84 20.36 -2.56
CA ASP A 307 -3.53 21.46 -3.25
C ASP A 307 -3.78 21.17 -4.74
N SER A 308 -3.17 20.13 -5.32
CA SER A 308 -3.36 19.77 -6.73
C SER A 308 -4.62 18.92 -6.93
N PRO A 309 -5.55 19.32 -7.83
CA PRO A 309 -6.76 18.53 -8.13
C PRO A 309 -6.50 17.11 -8.65
N THR A 310 -5.27 16.82 -9.11
CA THR A 310 -4.88 15.47 -9.57
C THR A 310 -4.41 14.54 -8.45
N ASN A 311 -4.26 15.06 -7.24
CA ASN A 311 -3.62 14.39 -6.10
C ASN A 311 -4.43 14.37 -4.80
N LEU A 312 -5.69 14.83 -4.80
CA LEU A 312 -6.55 14.84 -3.62
C LEU A 312 -6.92 13.42 -3.15
N GLY A 313 -6.88 13.17 -1.85
CA GLY A 313 -7.36 11.92 -1.21
C GLY A 313 -6.52 10.67 -1.49
N ARG A 314 -5.24 10.83 -1.82
CA ARG A 314 -4.25 9.75 -1.93
C ARG A 314 -3.68 9.38 -0.56
N MET A 315 -3.13 8.17 -0.45
CA MET A 315 -2.50 7.65 0.78
C MET A 315 -1.42 8.58 1.33
N MET A 316 -0.55 9.14 0.46
CA MET A 316 0.57 10.00 0.88
C MET A 316 0.27 11.52 0.79
N ASN A 317 -0.99 11.95 0.94
CA ASN A 317 -1.28 13.37 1.20
C ASN A 317 -0.85 13.77 2.61
N SER A 318 -0.42 15.01 2.82
CA SER A 318 0.21 15.46 4.08
C SER A 318 -0.77 15.73 5.23
N ALA A 319 -2.06 15.87 4.92
CA ALA A 319 -3.12 16.14 5.89
C ALA A 319 -4.26 15.12 5.80
N THR A 320 -4.77 14.72 6.96
CA THR A 320 -6.00 13.92 7.09
C THR A 320 -6.90 14.49 8.17
N ASP A 321 -8.22 14.40 7.94
CA ASP A 321 -9.25 14.78 8.91
C ASP A 321 -9.62 13.58 9.82
N THR A 322 -10.56 13.77 10.75
CA THR A 322 -11.19 12.67 11.49
C THR A 322 -12.32 12.02 10.69
N GLY A 323 -12.52 10.72 10.88
CA GLY A 323 -13.41 9.88 10.10
C GLY A 323 -12.65 8.88 9.22
N PRO A 324 -13.36 8.22 8.28
CA PRO A 324 -12.75 7.38 7.26
C PRO A 324 -11.69 8.15 6.46
N SER A 325 -10.65 7.45 6.01
CA SER A 325 -9.53 8.02 5.24
C SER A 325 -8.94 6.91 4.36
N ALA A 326 -8.16 7.28 3.33
CA ALA A 326 -7.64 6.31 2.37
C ALA A 326 -6.81 5.20 3.05
N ARG A 327 -7.21 3.93 2.85
CA ARG A 327 -6.53 2.72 3.36
C ARG A 327 -5.84 1.91 2.26
N VAL A 328 -6.01 2.32 1.01
CA VAL A 328 -5.42 1.68 -0.18
C VAL A 328 -4.21 2.49 -0.64
N VAL A 329 -3.07 1.83 -0.81
CA VAL A 329 -1.86 2.46 -1.36
C VAL A 329 -2.08 2.69 -2.85
N ASP A 330 -2.26 3.94 -3.25
CA ASP A 330 -2.65 4.27 -4.62
C ASP A 330 -1.52 3.95 -5.63
N ALA A 331 -1.90 3.66 -6.88
CA ALA A 331 -1.01 3.02 -7.84
C ALA A 331 0.25 3.86 -8.18
N ILE A 332 0.20 5.19 -8.11
CA ILE A 332 1.40 6.01 -8.29
C ILE A 332 2.37 5.88 -7.11
N THR A 333 1.87 5.76 -5.88
CA THR A 333 2.66 5.51 -4.66
C THR A 333 3.34 4.15 -4.72
N LEU A 334 2.63 3.10 -5.15
CA LEU A 334 3.23 1.78 -5.35
C LEU A 334 4.35 1.82 -6.41
N MET A 335 4.15 2.59 -7.49
CA MET A 335 5.19 2.74 -8.52
C MET A 335 6.38 3.60 -8.07
N VAL A 336 6.23 4.52 -7.10
CA VAL A 336 7.38 5.20 -6.48
C VAL A 336 8.29 4.19 -5.81
N LEU A 337 7.73 3.23 -5.06
CA LEU A 337 8.49 2.14 -4.44
C LEU A 337 9.23 1.30 -5.51
N LYS A 338 8.57 1.01 -6.64
CA LYS A 338 9.18 0.31 -7.77
C LYS A 338 10.31 1.11 -8.42
N ASP A 339 10.14 2.42 -8.59
CA ASP A 339 11.13 3.33 -9.19
C ASP A 339 12.40 3.48 -8.35
N ILE A 340 12.31 3.36 -7.02
CA ILE A 340 13.48 3.34 -6.13
C ILE A 340 14.16 1.96 -6.01
N GLY A 341 13.46 0.89 -6.39
CA GLY A 341 14.04 -0.45 -6.55
C GLY A 341 13.30 -1.60 -5.85
N TRP A 342 12.13 -1.38 -5.24
CA TRP A 342 11.35 -2.47 -4.64
C TRP A 342 10.82 -3.45 -5.70
N SER A 343 10.86 -4.74 -5.36
CA SER A 343 10.14 -5.78 -6.11
C SER A 343 8.67 -5.79 -5.70
N VAL A 344 7.88 -4.90 -6.30
CA VAL A 344 6.43 -4.78 -6.06
C VAL A 344 5.63 -5.91 -6.72
N ASN A 345 4.40 -6.14 -6.24
CA ASN A 345 3.40 -6.97 -6.93
C ASN A 345 2.59 -6.08 -7.90
N ASP A 346 3.05 -5.99 -9.15
CA ASP A 346 2.47 -5.14 -10.21
C ASP A 346 1.73 -5.92 -11.31
N ALA A 347 1.42 -7.19 -11.06
CA ALA A 347 0.51 -7.96 -11.91
C ALA A 347 -0.82 -7.21 -12.05
N ALA A 348 -1.29 -7.06 -13.28
CA ALA A 348 -2.43 -6.22 -13.57
C ALA A 348 -3.33 -6.81 -14.64
N ASP A 349 -4.59 -6.44 -14.55
CA ASP A 349 -5.59 -6.54 -15.59
C ASP A 349 -5.59 -5.26 -16.44
N PHE A 350 -5.83 -5.40 -17.74
CA PHE A 350 -5.83 -4.33 -18.73
C PHE A 350 -7.07 -4.37 -19.63
N GLY A 351 -7.63 -3.18 -19.90
CA GLY A 351 -8.70 -3.04 -20.89
C GLY A 351 -8.27 -3.55 -22.29
N ASP A 352 -9.24 -3.95 -23.11
CA ASP A 352 -9.00 -4.58 -24.41
C ASP A 352 -8.20 -3.65 -25.34
N GLY A 353 -7.16 -4.18 -25.97
CA GLY A 353 -6.36 -3.49 -26.98
C GLY A 353 -7.17 -2.96 -28.18
N ALA A 354 -8.38 -3.49 -28.43
CA ALA A 354 -9.35 -2.93 -29.36
C ALA A 354 -9.76 -1.50 -29.01
N LEU A 355 -9.78 -1.14 -27.71
CA LEU A 355 -10.11 0.19 -27.19
C LEU A 355 -8.87 1.02 -26.80
N ALA A 356 -7.67 0.67 -27.28
CA ALA A 356 -6.45 1.44 -26.98
C ALA A 356 -6.50 2.93 -27.40
N ALA A 357 -7.38 3.30 -28.35
CA ALA A 357 -7.64 4.69 -28.72
C ALA A 357 -8.32 5.50 -27.59
N TYR A 358 -9.10 4.84 -26.74
CA TYR A 358 -9.83 5.42 -25.59
C TYR A 358 -8.94 5.56 -24.34
N GLY A 359 -7.62 5.42 -24.51
CA GLY A 359 -6.63 5.34 -23.43
C GLY A 359 -6.55 3.95 -22.80
N SER A 360 -5.38 3.64 -22.20
CA SER A 360 -5.17 2.37 -21.49
C SER A 360 -5.73 2.47 -20.08
N ALA A 361 -6.66 1.60 -19.71
CA ALA A 361 -7.02 1.37 -18.31
C ALA A 361 -6.22 0.16 -17.78
N GLN A 362 -5.81 0.22 -16.52
CA GLN A 362 -5.04 -0.84 -15.87
C GLN A 362 -5.48 -0.97 -14.40
N HIS A 363 -5.56 -2.19 -13.89
CA HIS A 363 -5.89 -2.51 -12.50
C HIS A 363 -4.84 -3.45 -11.93
N ILE A 364 -3.93 -2.94 -11.08
CA ILE A 364 -2.93 -3.76 -10.40
C ILE A 364 -3.66 -4.60 -9.36
N ASN A 365 -3.74 -5.91 -9.53
CA ASN A 365 -4.55 -6.77 -8.68
C ASN A 365 -4.03 -8.21 -8.69
N SER A 366 -4.23 -8.93 -7.58
CA SER A 366 -3.80 -10.32 -7.43
C SER A 366 -4.75 -11.11 -6.55
N PRO A 367 -5.11 -12.38 -6.88
CA PRO A 367 -6.01 -13.18 -6.04
C PRO A 367 -5.57 -13.40 -4.58
N SER A 368 -4.33 -13.07 -4.22
CA SER A 368 -3.87 -13.04 -2.83
C SER A 368 -4.28 -11.77 -2.07
N PHE A 369 -4.50 -10.65 -2.76
CA PHE A 369 -4.72 -9.34 -2.14
C PHE A 369 -5.90 -9.35 -1.18
N VAL A 370 -5.71 -8.81 0.02
CA VAL A 370 -6.77 -8.51 0.98
C VAL A 370 -7.82 -7.64 0.28
N GLY A 371 -9.08 -8.07 0.31
CA GLY A 371 -10.17 -7.39 -0.36
C GLY A 371 -10.20 -7.51 -1.90
N HIS A 372 -9.34 -8.32 -2.54
CA HIS A 372 -9.30 -8.54 -3.99
C HIS A 372 -10.70 -8.58 -4.61
N MET A 373 -11.02 -7.60 -5.45
CA MET A 373 -12.31 -7.45 -6.12
C MET A 373 -12.21 -7.83 -7.59
N LYS A 374 -13.32 -8.30 -8.16
CA LYS A 374 -13.42 -8.73 -9.55
C LYS A 374 -14.86 -8.71 -10.08
N LEU A 375 -14.99 -8.67 -11.40
CA LEU A 375 -16.23 -8.68 -12.15
C LEU A 375 -16.46 -10.09 -12.71
N GLY A 376 -17.15 -10.94 -11.95
CA GLY A 376 -17.48 -12.31 -12.36
C GLY A 376 -16.70 -13.38 -11.59
N GLN A 377 -16.44 -14.50 -12.26
CA GLN A 377 -15.87 -15.70 -11.62
C GLN A 377 -14.40 -15.92 -11.95
N SER A 378 -13.86 -15.29 -12.99
CA SER A 378 -12.43 -15.35 -13.34
C SER A 378 -11.74 -14.06 -12.87
N PHE A 379 -10.51 -13.85 -13.30
CA PHE A 379 -9.75 -12.61 -13.24
C PHE A 379 -8.60 -12.84 -14.20
N SER A 380 -8.51 -12.05 -15.26
CA SER A 380 -7.41 -12.15 -16.22
C SER A 380 -6.18 -11.36 -15.73
N THR A 381 -5.01 -11.69 -16.27
CA THR A 381 -3.78 -10.93 -16.00
C THR A 381 -2.99 -10.84 -17.29
N GLU A 382 -2.75 -9.62 -17.74
CA GLU A 382 -2.01 -9.35 -18.96
C GLU A 382 -0.69 -8.61 -18.65
N ALA A 383 0.16 -8.49 -19.67
CA ALA A 383 1.34 -7.64 -19.61
C ALA A 383 1.14 -6.28 -20.31
N ALA A 384 -0.02 -6.11 -20.97
CA ALA A 384 -0.44 -4.96 -21.78
C ALA A 384 -1.89 -5.21 -22.26
N PRO A 385 -2.61 -4.21 -22.77
CA PRO A 385 -3.93 -4.38 -23.41
C PRO A 385 -3.95 -5.55 -24.41
N ALA A 386 -4.66 -6.62 -24.04
CA ALA A 386 -4.79 -7.84 -24.84
C ALA A 386 -6.07 -7.80 -25.69
N ALA A 387 -6.18 -8.69 -26.68
CA ALA A 387 -7.40 -8.78 -27.49
C ALA A 387 -8.44 -9.63 -26.77
N ALA A 388 -9.69 -9.15 -26.72
CA ALA A 388 -10.91 -9.80 -26.22
C ALA A 388 -10.72 -11.27 -25.80
N ASP A 389 -10.38 -11.43 -24.53
CA ASP A 389 -10.56 -12.69 -23.84
C ASP A 389 -12.09 -12.94 -23.67
N ALA A 390 -12.48 -14.21 -23.54
CA ALA A 390 -13.88 -14.61 -23.35
C ALA A 390 -14.02 -15.42 -22.04
N SER A 391 -13.20 -15.05 -21.05
CA SER A 391 -12.96 -15.73 -19.79
C SER A 391 -13.55 -14.96 -18.60
N ASP A 392 -13.64 -13.63 -18.70
CA ASP A 392 -14.44 -12.78 -17.82
C ASP A 392 -15.63 -12.16 -18.58
N ASP A 393 -16.80 -12.25 -17.94
CA ASP A 393 -18.05 -11.61 -18.36
C ASP A 393 -18.88 -11.21 -17.14
N GLY A 394 -18.27 -10.46 -16.22
CA GLY A 394 -18.94 -9.97 -15.02
C GLY A 394 -20.14 -9.07 -15.28
N ILE A 395 -20.25 -8.50 -16.49
CA ILE A 395 -21.31 -7.57 -16.89
C ILE A 395 -22.33 -8.24 -17.83
N THR A 396 -23.56 -8.36 -17.35
CA THR A 396 -24.71 -8.85 -18.13
C THR A 396 -25.72 -7.74 -18.42
N ARG A 397 -26.56 -7.88 -19.45
CA ARG A 397 -27.56 -6.86 -19.83
C ARG A 397 -28.84 -7.46 -20.45
N PRO A 398 -29.98 -6.75 -20.40
CA PRO A 398 -31.18 -7.13 -21.15
C PRO A 398 -30.92 -7.20 -22.66
N ALA A 399 -31.69 -8.03 -23.38
CA ALA A 399 -31.52 -8.24 -24.82
C ALA A 399 -31.83 -7.02 -25.71
N THR A 400 -32.49 -6.01 -25.14
CA THR A 400 -32.87 -4.75 -25.79
C THR A 400 -32.77 -3.60 -24.80
N TRP A 401 -32.04 -2.56 -25.18
CA TRP A 401 -32.15 -1.23 -24.61
C TRP A 401 -33.04 -0.34 -25.49
N THR A 402 -33.46 0.80 -24.98
CA THR A 402 -34.28 1.79 -25.71
C THR A 402 -33.65 3.16 -25.51
N ALA A 403 -33.58 3.99 -26.55
CA ALA A 403 -33.09 5.36 -26.41
C ALA A 403 -34.00 6.18 -25.47
N GLY A 404 -33.40 7.01 -24.62
CA GLY A 404 -34.09 7.90 -23.67
C GLY A 404 -33.77 7.62 -22.19
N PRO A 405 -34.49 8.30 -21.27
CA PRO A 405 -34.24 8.20 -19.84
C PRO A 405 -34.46 6.79 -19.29
N ASN A 406 -33.55 6.31 -18.44
CA ASN A 406 -33.57 4.95 -17.85
C ASN A 406 -33.65 3.81 -18.88
N GLY A 407 -33.28 4.08 -20.13
CA GLY A 407 -33.39 3.17 -21.26
C GLY A 407 -32.31 2.09 -21.35
N GLY A 408 -31.22 2.26 -20.60
CA GLY A 408 -30.13 1.31 -20.46
C GLY A 408 -30.07 0.68 -19.07
N GLN A 409 -29.66 -0.60 -19.03
CA GLN A 409 -29.38 -1.32 -17.79
C GLN A 409 -28.31 -2.39 -18.03
N ILE A 410 -27.35 -2.47 -17.10
CA ILE A 410 -26.44 -3.62 -16.92
C ILE A 410 -26.63 -4.22 -15.51
N THR A 411 -26.16 -5.44 -15.31
CA THR A 411 -25.99 -6.08 -14.01
C THR A 411 -24.55 -6.54 -13.89
N ALA A 412 -23.80 -5.98 -12.95
CA ALA A 412 -22.45 -6.38 -12.60
C ALA A 412 -22.47 -7.49 -11.53
N ASN A 413 -21.71 -8.56 -11.71
CA ASN A 413 -21.48 -9.60 -10.72
C ASN A 413 -20.19 -9.29 -9.94
N VAL A 414 -20.29 -8.52 -8.87
CA VAL A 414 -19.13 -8.19 -8.02
C VAL A 414 -18.79 -9.38 -7.12
N VAL A 415 -17.54 -9.81 -7.15
CA VAL A 415 -17.00 -10.87 -6.29
C VAL A 415 -15.78 -10.34 -5.55
N SER A 416 -15.60 -10.77 -4.30
CA SER A 416 -14.36 -10.53 -3.54
C SER A 416 -13.94 -11.79 -2.77
N ASN A 417 -12.66 -11.90 -2.45
CA ASN A 417 -12.15 -12.91 -1.51
C ASN A 417 -12.45 -12.56 -0.03
N GLN A 418 -12.92 -11.34 0.22
CA GLN A 418 -13.26 -10.82 1.55
C GLN A 418 -14.79 -10.65 1.71
N ALA A 419 -15.29 -10.92 2.91
CA ALA A 419 -16.71 -10.72 3.23
C ALA A 419 -16.96 -9.30 3.76
N GLY A 420 -18.10 -8.72 3.41
CA GLY A 420 -18.53 -7.42 3.95
C GLY A 420 -17.87 -6.18 3.33
N VAL A 421 -17.10 -6.35 2.24
CA VAL A 421 -16.51 -5.24 1.47
C VAL A 421 -17.43 -4.77 0.34
N THR A 422 -17.24 -3.51 -0.06
CA THR A 422 -17.92 -2.85 -1.18
C THR A 422 -16.87 -2.41 -2.19
N GLY A 423 -17.19 -2.51 -3.48
CA GLY A 423 -16.38 -1.92 -4.53
C GLY A 423 -17.06 -0.70 -5.15
N CYS A 424 -16.30 0.12 -5.85
CA CYS A 424 -16.78 1.33 -6.52
C CYS A 424 -16.73 1.12 -8.03
N LEU A 425 -17.90 1.12 -8.66
CA LEU A 425 -18.05 0.88 -10.09
C LEU A 425 -18.26 2.19 -10.85
N SER A 426 -17.37 2.47 -11.79
CA SER A 426 -17.55 3.52 -12.80
C SER A 426 -17.70 2.88 -14.19
N GLY A 427 -18.35 3.57 -15.11
CA GLY A 427 -18.59 3.03 -16.44
C GLY A 427 -18.90 4.09 -17.47
N TRP A 428 -18.43 3.85 -18.70
CA TRP A 428 -18.56 4.75 -19.84
C TRP A 428 -19.08 4.00 -21.07
N ILE A 429 -19.83 4.69 -21.92
CA ILE A 429 -20.20 4.24 -23.27
C ILE A 429 -19.99 5.42 -24.22
N ASP A 430 -19.14 5.21 -25.22
CA ASP A 430 -18.94 6.12 -26.35
C ASP A 430 -20.23 6.10 -27.19
N TRP A 431 -21.07 7.13 -27.04
CA TRP A 431 -22.37 7.21 -27.71
C TRP A 431 -22.29 7.93 -29.05
N ASN A 432 -21.31 8.81 -29.23
CA ASN A 432 -21.20 9.64 -30.43
C ASN A 432 -20.38 8.91 -31.54
N ARG A 433 -19.49 7.98 -31.15
CA ARG A 433 -18.53 7.18 -31.91
C ARG A 433 -17.36 7.97 -32.50
N ASP A 434 -16.81 8.91 -31.75
CA ASP A 434 -15.64 9.71 -32.14
C ASP A 434 -14.29 9.09 -31.72
N GLY A 435 -14.28 8.20 -30.72
CA GLY A 435 -13.11 7.44 -30.31
C GLY A 435 -12.59 7.74 -28.90
N ASP A 436 -13.29 8.53 -28.09
CA ASP A 436 -12.97 8.70 -26.67
C ASP A 436 -14.18 8.50 -25.72
N PHE A 437 -14.05 8.92 -24.46
CA PHE A 437 -15.06 8.81 -23.40
C PHE A 437 -15.23 10.15 -22.66
N GLY A 438 -14.94 11.26 -23.34
CA GLY A 438 -14.85 12.60 -22.78
C GLY A 438 -16.16 13.38 -22.77
N ASP A 439 -17.22 12.88 -23.42
CA ASP A 439 -18.49 13.58 -23.53
C ASP A 439 -19.38 13.41 -22.28
N ALA A 440 -20.17 14.45 -21.99
CA ALA A 440 -20.91 14.57 -20.72
C ALA A 440 -22.08 13.58 -20.55
N ASP A 441 -22.50 12.88 -21.60
CA ASP A 441 -23.54 11.82 -21.57
C ASP A 441 -22.98 10.39 -21.66
N GLU A 442 -21.65 10.24 -21.71
CA GLU A 442 -20.98 8.95 -21.89
C GLU A 442 -20.71 8.22 -20.58
N GLN A 443 -20.50 8.95 -19.48
CA GLN A 443 -20.36 8.34 -18.15
C GLN A 443 -21.72 7.82 -17.64
N ILE A 444 -21.94 6.51 -17.75
CA ILE A 444 -23.16 5.82 -17.32
C ILE A 444 -23.17 5.48 -15.83
N ALA A 445 -22.00 5.46 -15.18
CA ALA A 445 -21.83 5.34 -13.74
C ALA A 445 -20.56 6.06 -13.29
N ALA A 446 -20.63 6.75 -12.15
CA ALA A 446 -19.51 7.41 -11.49
C ALA A 446 -19.46 6.94 -10.05
N MET A 447 -18.36 6.30 -9.65
CA MET A 447 -18.07 5.84 -8.27
C MET A 447 -19.27 5.22 -7.56
N ARG A 448 -19.98 4.32 -8.25
CA ARG A 448 -21.20 3.73 -7.73
C ARG A 448 -20.88 2.57 -6.79
N ALA A 449 -21.29 2.69 -5.53
CA ALA A 449 -21.25 1.60 -4.56
C ALA A 449 -21.86 0.30 -5.12
N ALA A 450 -21.02 -0.74 -5.12
CA ALA A 450 -21.25 -2.03 -5.73
C ALA A 450 -20.81 -3.13 -4.73
N PRO A 451 -21.66 -3.48 -3.76
CA PRO A 451 -21.36 -4.53 -2.79
C PRO A 451 -21.32 -5.91 -3.46
N VAL A 452 -20.57 -6.84 -2.88
CA VAL A 452 -20.42 -8.22 -3.37
C VAL A 452 -21.79 -8.85 -3.65
N GLY A 453 -21.99 -9.29 -4.89
CA GLY A 453 -23.26 -9.78 -5.42
C GLY A 453 -23.62 -9.14 -6.77
N ASN A 454 -24.91 -9.23 -7.14
CA ASN A 454 -25.41 -8.69 -8.41
C ASN A 454 -25.91 -7.25 -8.23
N VAL A 455 -25.25 -6.30 -8.89
CA VAL A 455 -25.51 -4.86 -8.80
C VAL A 455 -26.11 -4.35 -10.12
N GLN A 456 -27.36 -3.89 -10.09
CA GLN A 456 -28.04 -3.34 -11.28
C GLN A 456 -27.69 -1.86 -11.48
N VAL A 457 -26.99 -1.55 -12.57
CA VAL A 457 -26.70 -0.17 -12.99
C VAL A 457 -27.69 0.23 -14.08
N GLN A 458 -28.50 1.25 -13.80
CA GLN A 458 -29.47 1.81 -14.75
C GLN A 458 -29.01 3.22 -15.16
N PHE A 459 -29.12 3.52 -16.44
CA PHE A 459 -28.61 4.75 -17.04
C PHE A 459 -29.48 5.25 -18.19
N ASN A 460 -29.28 6.50 -18.56
CA ASN A 460 -29.91 7.11 -19.72
C ASN A 460 -29.16 6.72 -20.99
N ILE A 461 -29.88 6.63 -22.11
CA ILE A 461 -29.27 6.47 -23.44
C ILE A 461 -29.64 7.70 -24.27
N PRO A 462 -28.69 8.33 -25.00
CA PRO A 462 -28.99 9.51 -25.81
C PRO A 462 -30.12 9.25 -26.82
N ALA A 463 -31.00 10.24 -27.00
CA ALA A 463 -32.21 10.09 -27.82
C ALA A 463 -31.92 9.88 -29.33
N ASN A 464 -30.70 10.21 -29.75
CA ASN A 464 -30.13 10.03 -31.09
C ASN A 464 -29.33 8.73 -31.27
N ALA A 465 -29.22 7.88 -30.24
CA ALA A 465 -28.54 6.59 -30.35
C ALA A 465 -29.24 5.70 -31.42
N ASP A 466 -28.47 5.34 -32.45
CA ASP A 466 -28.85 4.42 -33.52
C ASP A 466 -28.96 2.98 -32.98
N ASN A 467 -30.11 2.35 -33.25
CA ASN A 467 -30.40 0.96 -32.88
C ASN A 467 -29.58 -0.08 -33.67
N GLY A 468 -29.07 0.28 -34.85
CA GLY A 468 -28.24 -0.57 -35.71
C GLY A 468 -26.73 -0.39 -35.51
N ALA A 469 -26.32 0.54 -34.64
CA ALA A 469 -24.93 0.80 -34.34
C ALA A 469 -24.42 -0.04 -33.17
N ALA A 470 -23.11 -0.27 -33.19
CA ALA A 470 -22.36 -0.74 -32.04
C ALA A 470 -21.62 0.45 -31.40
N TYR A 471 -21.57 0.44 -30.08
CA TYR A 471 -20.95 1.45 -29.22
C TYR A 471 -19.90 0.76 -28.36
N ASN A 472 -18.77 1.41 -28.14
CA ASN A 472 -17.74 0.88 -27.26
C ASN A 472 -18.03 1.34 -25.83
N GLY A 473 -17.76 0.50 -24.85
CA GLY A 473 -17.97 0.82 -23.45
C GLY A 473 -16.92 0.18 -22.57
N ARG A 474 -16.63 0.83 -21.45
CA ARG A 474 -15.65 0.42 -20.46
C ARG A 474 -16.31 0.44 -19.09
N ILE A 475 -16.23 -0.65 -18.34
CA ILE A 475 -16.60 -0.71 -16.93
C ILE A 475 -15.33 -0.88 -16.11
N ARG A 476 -15.19 -0.13 -15.02
CA ARG A 476 -14.08 -0.25 -14.08
C ARG A 476 -14.63 -0.44 -12.67
N LEU A 477 -14.10 -1.42 -11.96
CA LEU A 477 -14.35 -1.69 -10.55
C LEU A 477 -13.05 -1.45 -9.78
N ILE A 478 -13.12 -0.74 -8.66
CA ILE A 478 -12.03 -0.66 -7.67
C ILE A 478 -12.57 -1.06 -6.29
N PRO A 479 -11.71 -1.42 -5.31
CA PRO A 479 -12.10 -1.41 -3.91
C PRO A 479 -12.58 -0.01 -3.49
N ASP A 480 -13.50 0.07 -2.54
CA ASP A 480 -13.81 1.27 -1.77
C ASP A 480 -12.60 1.60 -0.87
N TRP A 481 -11.97 2.77 -1.03
CA TRP A 481 -10.61 2.99 -0.52
C TRP A 481 -10.57 3.35 0.97
N ASP A 482 -11.62 3.96 1.53
CA ASP A 482 -11.76 4.21 2.98
C ASP A 482 -12.54 3.10 3.73
N GLY A 483 -13.28 2.26 3.01
CA GLY A 483 -14.06 1.15 3.54
C GLY A 483 -15.39 1.55 4.20
N ASP A 484 -15.88 2.78 4.03
CA ASP A 484 -17.17 3.24 4.57
C ASP A 484 -18.39 2.71 3.79
N GLY A 485 -18.16 2.22 2.56
CA GLY A 485 -19.14 1.62 1.65
C GLY A 485 -19.95 2.62 0.83
N ALA A 486 -19.61 3.91 0.87
CA ALA A 486 -20.30 4.98 0.17
C ALA A 486 -19.67 5.33 -1.18
N CYS A 487 -18.43 4.90 -1.47
CA CYS A 487 -17.69 5.28 -2.69
C CYS A 487 -17.63 6.79 -2.91
N ASN A 488 -17.41 7.53 -1.83
CA ASN A 488 -17.27 8.98 -1.84
C ASN A 488 -15.79 9.44 -1.93
N ASP A 489 -14.86 8.48 -2.06
CA ASP A 489 -13.43 8.66 -2.25
C ASP A 489 -13.12 9.85 -3.18
N GLN A 490 -12.22 10.73 -2.75
CA GLN A 490 -12.00 12.02 -3.42
C GLN A 490 -11.38 11.91 -4.82
N VAL A 491 -10.81 10.74 -5.17
CA VAL A 491 -10.27 10.44 -6.50
C VAL A 491 -11.36 9.88 -7.41
N ALA A 492 -11.85 10.71 -8.33
CA ALA A 492 -12.75 10.25 -9.38
C ALA A 492 -12.02 9.26 -10.33
N LEU A 493 -12.50 8.02 -10.40
CA LEU A 493 -11.99 7.02 -11.34
C LEU A 493 -12.26 7.47 -12.78
N THR A 494 -11.20 7.64 -13.58
CA THR A 494 -11.31 8.07 -15.00
C THR A 494 -11.39 6.86 -15.95
N PRO A 495 -11.72 7.05 -17.25
CA PRO A 495 -11.76 5.95 -18.22
C PRO A 495 -10.41 5.27 -18.48
N SER A 496 -9.28 5.84 -18.05
CA SER A 496 -7.93 5.34 -18.31
C SER A 496 -7.01 5.52 -17.09
N GLY A 497 -5.75 5.13 -17.21
CA GLY A 497 -4.77 5.17 -16.13
C GLY A 497 -4.86 3.96 -15.20
N GLY A 498 -3.78 3.72 -14.47
CA GLY A 498 -3.65 2.61 -13.53
C GLY A 498 -4.19 2.93 -12.14
N VAL A 499 -4.83 1.94 -11.53
CA VAL A 499 -5.30 1.97 -10.14
C VAL A 499 -4.93 0.67 -9.43
N LEU A 500 -4.96 0.67 -8.09
CA LEU A 500 -4.77 -0.54 -7.29
C LEU A 500 -6.12 -1.22 -7.02
N GLY A 501 -6.16 -2.52 -7.21
CA GLY A 501 -7.30 -3.41 -6.97
C GLY A 501 -8.39 -3.35 -8.05
N GLY A 502 -9.23 -4.37 -8.03
CA GLY A 502 -10.39 -4.47 -8.91
C GLY A 502 -10.02 -4.85 -10.34
N GLU A 503 -10.82 -4.41 -11.30
CA GLU A 503 -10.83 -4.94 -12.67
C GLU A 503 -11.41 -3.91 -13.67
N VAL A 504 -11.01 -4.01 -14.93
CA VAL A 504 -11.53 -3.27 -16.07
C VAL A 504 -12.04 -4.23 -17.16
N GLU A 505 -13.27 -3.97 -17.60
CA GLU A 505 -14.02 -4.81 -18.51
C GLU A 505 -14.49 -3.97 -19.71
N ASP A 506 -13.98 -4.28 -20.90
CA ASP A 506 -14.21 -3.53 -22.14
C ASP A 506 -15.15 -4.30 -23.08
N TYR A 507 -16.12 -3.59 -23.67
CA TYR A 507 -17.20 -4.20 -24.44
C TYR A 507 -17.59 -3.43 -25.68
N GLN A 508 -18.20 -4.14 -26.63
CA GLN A 508 -18.95 -3.57 -27.72
C GLN A 508 -20.45 -3.93 -27.62
N TRP A 509 -21.30 -2.90 -27.60
CA TRP A 509 -22.73 -3.03 -27.30
C TRP A 509 -23.59 -2.44 -28.41
N MET A 510 -24.59 -3.20 -28.87
CA MET A 510 -25.71 -2.68 -29.70
C MET A 510 -26.94 -2.43 -28.84
N LEU A 511 -27.75 -1.42 -29.15
CA LEU A 511 -29.03 -1.19 -28.44
C LEU A 511 -30.01 -2.36 -28.60
N SER A 512 -30.06 -2.97 -29.79
CA SER A 512 -31.00 -4.06 -30.12
C SER A 512 -30.25 -5.27 -30.68
N GLY A 513 -30.37 -6.44 -30.03
CA GLY A 513 -29.78 -7.69 -30.52
C GLY A 513 -28.88 -8.35 -29.47
N GLY A 514 -29.50 -8.95 -28.46
CA GLY A 514 -28.82 -9.50 -27.28
C GLY A 514 -27.77 -10.57 -27.57
N SER A 515 -26.51 -10.14 -27.60
CA SER A 515 -25.47 -10.56 -26.66
C SER A 515 -24.63 -9.33 -26.27
N VAL A 516 -23.76 -9.46 -25.28
CA VAL A 516 -22.55 -8.63 -25.22
C VAL A 516 -21.65 -9.09 -26.38
N ILE A 517 -21.12 -8.17 -27.17
CA ILE A 517 -20.12 -8.49 -28.18
C ILE A 517 -18.80 -8.07 -27.55
N ASN A 518 -17.96 -9.02 -27.16
CA ASN A 518 -16.59 -8.71 -26.75
C ASN A 518 -15.92 -7.92 -27.91
N PRO A 519 -15.08 -6.92 -27.62
CA PRO A 519 -14.61 -6.01 -28.65
C PRO A 519 -14.00 -6.76 -29.84
N PRO A 520 -14.17 -6.27 -31.07
CA PRO A 520 -13.78 -7.03 -32.26
C PRO A 520 -12.27 -7.27 -32.24
N VAL A 521 -11.87 -8.52 -31.97
CA VAL A 521 -10.47 -8.98 -31.93
C VAL A 521 -9.68 -8.33 -33.06
N MET A 522 -8.85 -7.34 -32.71
CA MET A 522 -7.88 -6.81 -33.65
C MET A 522 -6.95 -7.97 -34.02
N LYS A 523 -7.12 -8.53 -35.21
CA LYS A 523 -6.10 -9.39 -35.80
C LYS A 523 -4.84 -8.55 -35.90
N GLN A 524 -3.90 -8.77 -34.98
CA GLN A 524 -2.53 -8.30 -35.13
C GLN A 524 -2.09 -8.71 -36.54
N MET A 525 -1.92 -7.73 -37.42
CA MET A 525 -1.15 -7.96 -38.62
C MET A 525 0.25 -8.29 -38.13
N LEU A 526 0.63 -9.57 -38.20
CA LEU A 526 2.01 -9.98 -38.01
C LEU A 526 2.84 -9.17 -39.01
N PHE A 527 3.50 -8.12 -38.53
CA PHE A 527 4.61 -7.51 -39.22
C PHE A 527 5.75 -8.52 -39.19
N LEU A 528 5.72 -9.43 -40.17
CA LEU A 528 6.85 -10.27 -40.51
C LEU A 528 8.05 -9.33 -40.70
N PRO A 529 9.13 -9.47 -39.90
CA PRO A 529 10.32 -8.69 -40.13
C PRO A 529 10.82 -8.97 -41.54
N LEU A 530 11.02 -7.91 -42.32
CA LEU A 530 11.71 -8.00 -43.61
C LEU A 530 13.13 -8.50 -43.34
N VAL A 531 13.44 -9.67 -43.90
CA VAL A 531 14.70 -10.42 -43.77
C VAL A 531 15.84 -9.74 -44.52
#